data_AF-A0A7W8G8H5-F1
#
_entry.id   AF-A0A7W8G8H5-F1
#
_cell.length_a   1.000
_cell.length_b   1.000
_cell.length_c   1.000
_cell.angle_alpha   90.00
_cell.angle_beta   90.00
_cell.angle_gamma   90.00
#
_symmetry.space_group_name_H-M   'P 1'
#
loop_
_entity.id
_entity.type
_entity.pdbx_description
1 polymer ?
#
loop_
_entity_poly.entity_id
_entity_poly.type
_entity_poly.pdbx_seq_one_letter_code
_entity_poly.pdbx_strand_id
1 'polypeptide(L)' 'MNTLKIHGIYKHFKGNLYIVEDVALHSETQEEYVVYRRLYGDCSLWIRPKDMFLSLS' A
#
# COMPACT_ATOMS: atom_id res chain seq x y z
N MET A 1 14.23 0.02 9.69
CA MET A 1 13.98 -0.20 8.25
C MET A 1 12.66 -0.92 8.13
N ASN A 2 11.57 -0.20 7.84
CA ASN A 2 10.25 -0.82 7.71
C ASN A 2 10.20 -1.56 6.37
N THR A 3 10.44 -2.86 6.39
CA THR A 3 10.31 -3.71 5.21
C THR A 3 8.83 -3.91 4.91
N LEU A 4 8.35 -3.34 3.80
CA LEU A 4 7.02 -3.64 3.25
C LEU A 4 6.95 -5.14 2.93
N LYS A 5 6.01 -5.84 3.57
CA LYS A 5 5.76 -7.25 3.29
C LYS A 5 4.71 -7.33 2.20
N ILE A 6 5.12 -7.75 1.01
CA ILE A 6 4.21 -8.05 -0.09
C ILE A 6 3.29 -9.21 0.34
N HIS A 7 2.01 -9.09 0.01
CA HIS A 7 0.89 -9.88 0.53
C HIS A 7 0.73 -9.83 2.07
N GLY A 8 1.32 -8.82 2.72
CA GLY A 8 1.08 -8.52 4.12
C GLY A 8 -0.26 -7.83 4.32
N ILE A 9 -1.00 -8.26 5.36
CA ILE A 9 -2.22 -7.57 5.79
C ILE A 9 -1.84 -6.48 6.80
N TYR A 10 -2.22 -5.25 6.48
CA TYR A 10 -2.01 -4.06 7.30
C TYR A 10 -3.35 -3.58 7.85
N LYS A 11 -3.38 -3.23 9.13
CA LYS A 11 -4.55 -2.65 9.79
C LYS A 11 -4.31 -1.17 10.01
N HIS A 12 -5.10 -0.33 9.36
CA HIS A 12 -5.10 1.10 9.62
C HIS A 12 -5.70 1.39 10.99
N PHE A 13 -5.28 2.47 11.66
CA PHE A 13 -5.75 2.86 12.99
C PHE A 13 -7.28 2.97 13.09
N LYS A 14 -7.94 3.33 11.98
CA LYS A 14 -9.41 3.40 11.88
C LYS A 14 -10.11 2.02 11.80
N GLY A 15 -9.38 0.91 11.95
CA GLY A 15 -9.92 -0.45 11.96
C GLY A 15 -9.98 -1.15 10.60
N ASN A 16 -9.75 -0.43 9.52
CA ASN A 16 -9.80 -0.98 8.17
C ASN A 16 -8.57 -1.84 7.85
N LEU A 17 -8.81 -2.98 7.20
CA LEU A 17 -7.77 -3.90 6.75
C LEU A 17 -7.45 -3.66 5.27
N TYR A 18 -6.16 -3.77 4.94
CA TYR A 18 -5.63 -3.62 3.60
C TYR A 18 -4.59 -4.70 3.37
N ILE A 19 -4.43 -5.16 2.13
CA ILE A 19 -3.32 -6.03 1.73
C ILE A 19 -2.42 -5.25 0.77
N VAL A 20 -1.10 -5.31 0.98
CA VAL A 20 -0.14 -4.80 0.00
C VAL A 20 0.04 -5.88 -1.06
N GLU A 21 -0.29 -5.56 -2.30
CA GLU A 21 -0.24 -6.48 -3.43
C GLU A 21 1.14 -6.45 -4.09
N ASP A 22 1.73 -5.26 -4.25
CA ASP A 22 3.06 -5.08 -4.83
C ASP A 22 3.62 -3.66 -4.60
N VAL A 23 4.82 -3.38 -5.09
CA VAL A 23 5.38 -2.05 -5.29
C VAL A 23 5.61 -1.82 -6.79
N ALA A 24 5.01 -0.78 -7.33
CA ALA A 24 5.14 -0.38 -8.73
C ALA A 24 6.07 0.82 -8.87
N LEU A 25 6.73 0.95 -10.02
CA LEU A 25 7.48 2.13 -10.41
C LEU A 25 6.64 2.97 -11.38
N HIS A 26 6.56 4.27 -11.13
CA HIS A 26 5.95 5.20 -12.06
C HIS A 26 6.85 5.33 -13.31
N SER A 27 6.32 5.07 -14.51
CA SER A 27 7.14 4.96 -15.73
C SER A 27 7.90 6.24 -16.08
N GLU A 28 7.28 7.39 -15.84
CA GLU A 28 7.84 8.68 -16.23
C GLU A 28 8.81 9.27 -15.20
N THR A 29 8.62 8.95 -13.92
CA THR A 29 9.36 9.59 -12.81
C THR A 29 10.23 8.61 -12.03
N GLN A 30 10.05 7.31 -12.25
CA GLN A 30 10.68 6.22 -11.51
C GLN A 30 10.40 6.24 -10.00
N GLU A 31 9.36 6.96 -9.57
CA GLU A 31 8.94 7.00 -8.18
C GLU A 31 8.26 5.69 -7.78
N GLU A 32 8.52 5.23 -6.54
CA GLU A 32 7.94 4.01 -6.01
C GLU A 32 6.54 4.26 -5.44
N TYR A 33 5.58 3.44 -5.87
CA TYR A 33 4.21 3.41 -5.39
C TYR A 33 3.88 2.06 -4.78
N VAL A 34 3.23 2.05 -3.62
CA VAL A 34 2.67 0.84 -3.03
C VAL A 34 1.32 0.58 -3.69
N VAL A 35 1.18 -0.61 -4.27
CA VAL A 35 -0.09 -1.14 -4.77
C VAL A 35 -0.74 -1.90 -3.63
N TYR A 36 -1.92 -1.48 -3.20
CA TYR A 36 -2.63 -2.10 -2.09
C TYR A 36 -4.12 -2.21 -2.36
N ARG A 37 -4.73 -3.25 -1.78
CA ARG A 37 -6.16 -3.53 -1.91
C ARG A 37 -6.84 -3.37 -0.56
N ARG A 38 -8.01 -2.73 -0.58
CA ARG A 38 -8.90 -2.66 0.58
C ARG A 38 -9.48 -4.04 0.85
N LEU A 39 -9.49 -4.52 2.09
CA LEU A 39 -10.15 -5.77 2.48
C LEU A 39 -11.54 -5.53 3.08
N TYR A 40 -12.17 -4.43 2.68
CA TYR A 40 -13.50 -4.01 3.11
C TYR A 40 -14.20 -3.28 1.95
N GLY A 41 -15.53 -3.18 2.03
CA GLY A 41 -16.32 -2.50 1.01
C GLY A 41 -16.16 -3.16 -0.37
N ASP A 42 -15.82 -2.36 -1.38
CA ASP A 42 -15.70 -2.77 -2.78
C ASP A 42 -14.43 -3.57 -3.12
N CYS A 43 -13.54 -3.78 -2.15
CA CYS A 43 -12.25 -4.44 -2.34
C CYS A 43 -11.40 -3.87 -3.49
N SER A 44 -11.53 -2.57 -3.74
CA SER A 44 -10.81 -1.88 -4.81
C SER A 44 -9.31 -1.81 -4.57
N LEU A 45 -8.59 -1.68 -5.69
CA LEU A 45 -7.14 -1.60 -5.78
C LEU A 45 -6.70 -0.14 -5.93
N TRP A 46 -5.73 0.28 -5.13
CA TRP A 46 -5.25 1.65 -5.05
C TRP A 46 -3.73 1.69 -5.11
N ILE A 47 -3.19 2.83 -5.56
CA ILE A 47 -1.76 3.13 -5.49
C ILE A 47 -1.53 4.34 -4.59
N ARG A 48 -0.39 4.37 -3.89
CA ARG A 48 0.03 5.52 -3.08
C ARG A 48 1.57 5.63 -3.09
N PRO A 49 2.14 6.85 -3.06
CA PRO A 49 3.59 7.00 -2.94
C PRO A 49 4.13 6.21 -1.73
N LYS A 50 5.20 5.45 -1.93
CA LYS A 50 5.77 4.54 -0.93
C LYS A 50 6.16 5.27 0.35
N ASP A 51 6.78 6.44 0.23
CA ASP A 51 7.19 7.25 1.38
C ASP A 51 5.98 7.71 2.23
N MET A 52 4.89 8.12 1.57
CA MET A 52 3.67 8.49 2.26
C MET A 52 2.97 7.29 2.90
N PHE A 53 3.08 6.11 2.30
CA PHE A 53 2.51 4.88 2.84
C PHE A 53 3.25 4.46 4.12
N LEU A 54 4.59 4.47 4.08
CA LEU A 54 5.45 4.10 5.21
C LEU A 54 5.45 5.12 6.35
N SER A 55 5.13 6.39 6.08
CA SER A 55 5.06 7.44 7.11
C SER A 55 3.82 7.35 8.01
N LEU A 56 2.82 6.54 7.64
CA LEU A 56 1.56 6.37 8.37
C LEU A 56 1.41 5.01 9.06
N SER A 57 2.39 4.12 8.88
CA SER A 57 2.41 2.75 9.40
C SER A 57 3.29 2.60 10.64
#